data_AF-A0A6N6N129-F1
#
_entry.id   AF-A0A6N6N129-F1
#
_cell.length_a   1.000
_cell.length_b   1.000
_cell.length_c   1.000
_cell.angle_alpha   90.00
_cell.angle_beta   90.00
_cell.angle_gamma   90.00
#
_symmetry.space_group_name_H-M   'P 1'
#
loop_
_entity.id
_entity.type
_entity.pdbx_description
1 polymer ?
#
loop_
_entity_poly.entity_id
_entity_poly.type
_entity_poly.pdbx_seq_one_letter_code
_entity_poly.pdbx_strand_id
1 'polypeptide(L)'
;MPRGLRRPDAGVLAGNRRKSAADIFHERRPRMKIAVPSTKPDLTGQVEHKLGTASHLLLVDSEDMSFEAVDGPGDSSGPGAGVEALSVMVGMGAQALLVGHIAPHIAAALQKKGIVAEVRVSGPVREAVERFMSTRGECTGPENDESGQQASRPGRGDGRGETPNLWQDAFVRGLRQFTTMLPMLVGVILLLGLFRGLFPDRAILELLSGSMLHNSFVAACMGSLLTGNPVNSYVIGENLLGIGVSVSGVAALMLAWVNVGLVQLPMEASALGWRFAAVRMVAGFFMAVGMGVAVAVVMGLFPGAAS
;
A
#
# COMPACT_ATOMS: atom_id res chain seq x y z
N MET A 1 -55.14 62.57 11.73
CA MET A 1 -55.91 61.77 12.72
C MET A 1 -57.14 61.20 12.03
N PRO A 2 -57.66 60.00 12.37
CA PRO A 2 -57.18 59.07 13.40
C PRO A 2 -57.14 57.56 13.01
N ARG A 3 -56.46 56.78 13.88
CA ARG A 3 -56.72 55.39 14.37
C ARG A 3 -56.83 54.25 13.32
N GLY A 4 -55.99 53.22 13.27
CA GLY A 4 -55.30 52.47 14.32
C GLY A 4 -56.16 51.30 14.81
N LEU A 5 -55.81 50.04 14.48
CA LEU A 5 -55.65 48.90 15.40
C LEU A 5 -55.55 47.51 14.73
N ARG A 6 -54.61 46.73 15.31
CA ARG A 6 -54.49 45.26 15.39
C ARG A 6 -53.81 44.48 14.27
N ARG A 7 -52.58 44.05 14.59
CA ARG A 7 -52.06 42.70 14.29
C ARG A 7 -52.92 41.62 14.99
N PRO A 8 -52.87 40.39 14.49
CA PRO A 8 -51.97 39.42 15.13
C PRO A 8 -51.11 38.62 14.15
N ASP A 9 -50.07 38.03 14.71
CA ASP A 9 -48.98 37.31 14.07
C ASP A 9 -49.41 35.99 13.40
N ALA A 10 -48.80 35.66 12.25
CA ALA A 10 -48.60 34.30 11.79
C ALA A 10 -47.56 34.25 10.66
N GLY A 11 -46.58 33.35 10.79
CA GLY A 11 -45.92 32.76 9.62
C GLY A 11 -44.59 33.41 9.22
N VAL A 12 -43.56 33.17 10.02
CA VAL A 12 -42.17 33.07 9.56
C VAL A 12 -42.13 32.06 8.40
N LEU A 13 -42.14 32.53 7.16
CA LEU A 13 -41.73 31.73 6.00
C LEU A 13 -40.28 32.08 5.71
N ALA A 14 -39.43 31.27 6.35
CA ALA A 14 -38.01 31.19 6.15
C ALA A 14 -37.67 31.28 4.65
N GLY A 15 -36.86 32.27 4.32
CA GLY A 15 -36.27 32.41 2.99
C GLY A 15 -35.56 31.13 2.61
N ASN A 16 -36.17 30.42 1.65
CA ASN A 16 -35.61 29.28 0.97
C ASN A 16 -34.41 29.74 0.14
N ARG A 17 -33.27 29.99 0.80
CA ARG A 17 -31.96 30.09 0.16
C ARG A 17 -31.64 28.73 -0.41
N ARG A 18 -32.03 28.51 -1.66
CA ARG A 18 -31.45 27.46 -2.50
C ARG A 18 -29.95 27.66 -2.44
N LYS A 19 -29.25 26.82 -1.66
CA LYS A 19 -27.80 26.77 -1.64
C LYS A 19 -27.36 26.59 -3.10
N SER A 20 -26.48 27.46 -3.57
CA SER A 20 -25.99 27.40 -4.93
C SER A 20 -25.24 26.08 -5.13
N ALA A 21 -25.24 25.52 -6.34
CA ALA A 21 -24.44 24.33 -6.66
C ALA A 21 -22.94 24.53 -6.34
N ALA A 22 -22.48 25.78 -6.29
CA ALA A 22 -21.14 26.17 -5.85
C ALA A 22 -20.90 25.92 -4.34
N ASP A 23 -21.92 26.10 -3.49
CA ASP A 23 -21.82 25.86 -2.04
C ASP A 23 -21.79 24.36 -1.71
N ILE A 24 -22.41 23.52 -2.55
CA ILE A 24 -22.44 22.06 -2.38
C ILE A 24 -21.10 21.43 -2.81
N PHE A 25 -20.36 22.06 -3.71
CA PHE A 25 -19.04 21.59 -4.16
C PHE A 25 -17.89 21.99 -3.23
N HIS A 26 -18.09 22.93 -2.30
CA HIS A 26 -17.03 23.42 -1.41
C HIS A 26 -16.68 22.46 -0.25
N GLU A 27 -17.40 21.35 -0.09
CA GLU A 27 -17.32 20.47 1.09
C GLU A 27 -16.77 19.05 0.84
N ARG A 28 -16.20 18.77 -0.33
CA ARG A 28 -15.48 17.50 -0.56
C ARG A 28 -14.14 17.75 -1.23
N ARG A 29 -13.16 18.23 -0.45
CA ARG A 29 -11.75 18.07 -0.83
C ARG A 29 -11.47 16.56 -0.91
N PRO A 30 -11.00 16.01 -2.04
CA PRO A 30 -10.64 14.59 -2.09
C PRO A 30 -9.52 14.34 -1.09
N ARG A 31 -9.61 13.26 -0.29
CA ARG A 31 -8.47 12.79 0.50
C ARG A 31 -7.29 12.53 -0.43
N MET A 32 -6.27 13.36 -0.33
CA MET A 32 -5.04 13.21 -1.08
C MET A 32 -3.88 12.98 -0.12
N LYS A 33 -3.10 11.95 -0.41
CA LYS A 33 -1.81 11.74 0.22
C LYS A 33 -0.75 12.45 -0.62
N ILE A 34 -0.03 13.37 -0.02
CA ILE A 34 0.98 14.21 -0.65
C ILE A 34 2.34 13.78 -0.15
N ALA A 35 3.18 13.33 -1.05
CA ALA A 35 4.54 12.95 -0.72
C ALA A 35 5.48 14.15 -0.89
N VAL A 36 6.32 14.40 0.10
CA VAL A 36 7.25 15.53 0.16
C VAL A 36 8.62 15.03 0.63
N PRO A 37 9.66 15.08 -0.20
CA PRO A 37 11.02 14.78 0.23
C PRO A 37 11.52 15.93 1.12
N SER A 38 12.08 15.59 2.27
CA SER A 38 12.44 16.55 3.33
C SER A 38 13.81 16.27 3.91
N THR A 39 14.51 17.33 4.33
CA THR A 39 15.77 17.22 5.06
C THR A 39 15.57 16.68 6.48
N LYS A 40 14.37 16.84 7.07
CA LYS A 40 14.03 16.43 8.44
C LYS A 40 12.79 15.52 8.47
N PRO A 41 12.63 14.67 9.51
CA PRO A 41 11.46 13.83 9.69
C PRO A 41 10.20 14.59 10.13
N ASP A 42 10.20 15.92 10.16
CA ASP A 42 9.09 16.76 10.62
C ASP A 42 8.58 17.71 9.53
N LEU A 43 7.34 18.20 9.69
CA LEU A 43 6.73 19.23 8.83
C LEU A 43 7.47 20.59 8.83
N THR A 44 8.42 20.79 9.74
CA THR A 44 9.32 21.96 9.78
C THR A 44 10.59 21.77 8.95
N GLY A 45 10.78 20.58 8.39
CA GLY A 45 11.84 20.29 7.43
C GLY A 45 11.68 21.10 6.15
N GLN A 46 12.79 21.30 5.45
CA GLN A 46 12.78 21.95 4.14
C GLN A 46 12.53 20.91 3.05
N VAL A 47 11.76 21.29 2.03
CA VAL A 47 11.55 20.46 0.84
C VAL A 47 12.89 20.30 0.11
N GLU A 48 13.25 19.07 -0.18
CA GLU A 48 14.52 18.75 -0.82
C GLU A 48 14.51 19.08 -2.30
N HIS A 49 15.64 19.61 -2.76
CA HIS A 49 15.78 20.03 -4.16
C HIS A 49 15.86 18.83 -5.10
N LYS A 50 16.49 17.73 -4.68
CA LYS A 50 16.56 16.48 -5.46
C LYS A 50 15.95 15.34 -4.66
N LEU A 51 15.16 14.52 -5.36
CA LEU A 51 14.53 13.36 -4.75
C LEU A 51 15.55 12.31 -4.25
N GLY A 52 16.68 12.16 -4.96
CA GLY A 52 17.71 11.17 -4.61
C GLY A 52 18.62 11.53 -3.45
N THR A 53 18.66 12.81 -3.03
CA THR A 53 19.41 13.28 -1.84
C THR A 53 18.50 13.46 -0.63
N ALA A 54 17.22 13.08 -0.75
CA ALA A 54 16.28 13.24 0.32
C ALA A 54 16.67 12.33 1.49
N SER A 55 16.99 12.95 2.63
CA SER A 55 17.26 12.20 3.86
C SER A 55 15.98 11.57 4.42
N HIS A 56 14.81 12.18 4.18
CA HIS A 56 13.52 11.70 4.66
C HIS A 56 12.43 11.89 3.60
N LEU A 57 11.48 10.97 3.53
CA LEU A 57 10.31 11.02 2.66
C LEU A 57 9.07 11.15 3.55
N LEU A 58 8.39 12.29 3.46
CA LEU A 58 7.18 12.56 4.22
C LEU A 58 5.95 12.27 3.37
N LEU A 59 4.94 11.61 3.92
CA LEU A 59 3.64 11.43 3.31
C LEU A 59 2.59 12.12 4.16
N VAL A 60 2.07 13.24 3.67
CA VAL A 60 1.14 14.10 4.39
C VAL A 60 -0.30 13.86 3.90
N ASP A 61 -1.25 13.64 4.80
CA ASP A 61 -2.68 13.63 4.47
C ASP A 61 -3.22 15.07 4.44
N SER A 62 -3.91 15.38 3.35
CA SER A 62 -4.54 16.67 3.09
C SER A 62 -5.63 17.10 4.09
N GLU A 63 -6.24 16.17 4.83
CA GLU A 63 -7.38 16.50 5.71
C GLU A 63 -6.97 16.99 7.10
N ASP A 64 -5.95 16.37 7.70
CA ASP A 64 -5.56 16.61 9.09
C ASP A 64 -4.10 17.04 9.24
N MET A 65 -3.37 17.21 8.12
CA MET A 65 -1.92 17.46 8.10
C MET A 65 -1.13 16.37 8.85
N SER A 66 -1.72 15.19 9.06
CA SER A 66 -0.99 14.03 9.57
C SER A 66 0.09 13.65 8.56
N PHE A 67 1.26 13.24 9.05
CA PHE A 67 2.38 12.88 8.19
C PHE A 67 3.02 11.59 8.66
N GLU A 68 3.45 10.77 7.71
CA GLU A 68 4.29 9.60 7.92
C GLU A 68 5.68 9.92 7.38
N ALA A 69 6.72 9.77 8.21
CA ALA A 69 8.10 9.97 7.80
C ALA A 69 8.77 8.61 7.61
N VAL A 70 9.34 8.40 6.43
CA VAL A 70 10.16 7.24 6.10
C VAL A 70 11.58 7.71 5.81
N ASP A 71 12.58 6.94 6.19
CA ASP A 71 13.96 7.25 5.84
C ASP A 71 14.15 7.24 4.33
N GLY A 72 14.76 8.30 3.82
CA GLY A 72 15.08 8.42 2.41
C GLY A 72 16.44 7.78 2.10
N PRO A 73 16.78 7.64 0.81
CA PRO A 73 18.05 7.07 0.38
C PRO A 73 19.27 7.89 0.86
N GLY A 74 19.09 9.16 1.25
CA GLY A 74 20.16 10.02 1.76
C GLY A 74 21.27 10.31 0.75
N ASP A 75 22.25 11.11 1.16
CA ASP A 75 23.36 11.57 0.29
C ASP A 75 24.32 10.45 -0.16
N SER A 76 24.28 9.27 0.49
CA SER A 76 25.18 8.15 0.21
C SER A 76 24.67 7.16 -0.84
N SER A 77 23.54 7.43 -1.49
CA SER A 77 22.93 6.48 -2.43
C SER A 77 23.45 6.61 -3.86
N GLY A 78 23.74 5.46 -4.48
CA GLY A 78 24.27 5.36 -5.84
C GLY A 78 23.29 5.80 -6.94
N PRO A 79 23.69 5.66 -8.22
CA PRO A 79 22.81 5.97 -9.36
C PRO A 79 21.51 5.16 -9.26
N GLY A 80 20.37 5.85 -9.13
CA GLY A 80 19.06 5.20 -8.97
C GLY A 80 18.30 5.58 -7.68
N ALA A 81 18.95 6.25 -6.73
CA ALA A 81 18.36 6.72 -5.46
C ALA A 81 17.00 7.44 -5.62
N GLY A 82 16.88 8.29 -6.64
CA GLY A 82 15.63 9.02 -6.91
C GLY A 82 14.49 8.12 -7.38
N VAL A 83 14.79 7.04 -8.11
CA VAL A 83 13.78 6.07 -8.56
C VAL A 83 13.30 5.20 -7.40
N GLU A 84 14.20 4.85 -6.50
CA GLU A 84 13.89 4.12 -5.27
C GLU A 84 13.00 4.96 -4.35
N ALA A 85 13.40 6.19 -4.02
CA ALA A 85 12.59 7.12 -3.24
C ALA A 85 11.20 7.32 -3.84
N LEU A 86 11.11 7.46 -5.17
CA LEU A 86 9.84 7.57 -5.86
C LEU A 86 8.99 6.30 -5.72
N SER A 87 9.61 5.12 -5.84
CA SER A 87 8.91 3.83 -5.73
C SER A 87 8.35 3.62 -4.33
N VAL A 88 9.09 4.02 -3.30
CA VAL A 88 8.64 4.00 -1.91
C VAL A 88 7.43 4.91 -1.73
N MET A 89 7.49 6.16 -2.21
CA MET A 89 6.37 7.11 -2.13
C MET A 89 5.11 6.61 -2.85
N VAL A 90 5.27 6.01 -4.03
CA VAL A 90 4.16 5.40 -4.78
C VAL A 90 3.56 4.21 -4.02
N GLY A 91 4.41 3.36 -3.42
CA GLY A 91 3.97 2.23 -2.60
C GLY A 91 3.18 2.65 -1.36
N MET A 92 3.49 3.81 -0.78
CA MET A 92 2.75 4.40 0.35
C MET A 92 1.38 5.00 -0.05
N GLY A 93 1.09 5.06 -1.36
CA GLY A 93 -0.17 5.55 -1.92
C GLY A 93 -0.19 7.07 -2.16
N ALA A 94 0.96 7.68 -2.42
CA ALA A 94 1.04 9.09 -2.78
C ALA A 94 0.28 9.40 -4.08
N GLN A 95 -0.59 10.40 -4.03
CA GLN A 95 -1.35 10.91 -5.18
C GLN A 95 -0.78 12.23 -5.71
N ALA A 96 0.01 12.92 -4.89
CA ALA A 96 0.76 14.09 -5.29
C ALA A 96 2.20 14.02 -4.77
N LEU A 97 3.12 14.65 -5.49
CA LEU A 97 4.54 14.76 -5.16
C LEU A 97 4.95 16.22 -5.22
N LEU A 98 5.39 16.79 -4.10
CA LEU A 98 5.98 18.14 -4.06
C LEU A 98 7.50 17.99 -4.06
N VAL A 99 8.19 18.46 -5.09
CA VAL A 99 9.65 18.32 -5.18
C VAL A 99 10.28 19.58 -5.78
N GLY A 100 11.51 19.91 -5.36
CA GLY A 100 12.22 21.05 -5.93
C GLY A 100 12.55 20.83 -7.41
N HIS A 101 13.16 19.71 -7.76
CA HIS A 101 13.51 19.37 -9.14
C HIS A 101 13.32 17.89 -9.44
N ILE A 102 12.70 17.62 -10.58
CA ILE A 102 12.63 16.29 -11.19
C ILE A 102 12.93 16.41 -12.67
N ALA A 103 13.53 15.38 -13.26
CA ALA A 103 13.76 15.37 -14.69
C ALA A 103 12.42 15.34 -15.45
N PRO A 104 12.26 16.08 -16.56
CA PRO A 104 10.98 16.26 -17.25
C PRO A 104 10.37 14.94 -17.77
N HIS A 105 11.21 13.97 -18.13
CA HIS A 105 10.76 12.64 -18.53
C HIS A 105 10.12 11.85 -17.37
N ILE A 106 10.54 12.08 -16.12
CA ILE A 106 9.99 11.44 -14.93
C ILE A 106 8.66 12.11 -14.54
N ALA A 107 8.58 13.44 -14.60
CA ALA A 107 7.32 14.17 -14.40
C ALA A 107 6.24 13.68 -15.37
N ALA A 108 6.57 13.54 -16.65
CA ALA A 108 5.65 13.01 -17.66
C ALA A 108 5.23 11.56 -17.39
N ALA A 109 6.14 10.72 -16.87
CA ALA A 109 5.83 9.33 -16.50
C ALA A 109 4.90 9.25 -15.27
N LEU A 110 5.05 10.15 -14.30
CA LEU A 110 4.20 10.22 -13.10
C LEU A 110 2.79 10.70 -13.42
N GLN A 111 2.65 11.69 -14.30
CA GLN A 111 1.33 12.17 -14.75
C GLN A 111 0.54 11.06 -15.45
N LYS A 112 1.19 10.22 -16.28
CA LYS A 112 0.53 9.05 -16.90
C LYS A 112 0.00 8.03 -15.89
N LYS A 113 0.58 7.98 -14.68
CA LYS A 113 0.13 7.13 -13.57
C LYS A 113 -0.88 7.82 -12.65
N GLY A 114 -1.33 9.03 -12.99
CA GLY A 114 -2.30 9.79 -12.20
C GLY A 114 -1.73 10.49 -10.96
N ILE A 115 -0.41 10.57 -10.83
CA ILE A 115 0.27 11.25 -9.72
C ILE A 115 0.59 12.68 -10.14
N VAL A 116 0.12 13.65 -9.37
CA VAL A 116 0.37 15.07 -9.65
C VAL A 116 1.71 15.47 -9.06
N ALA A 117 2.72 15.66 -9.91
CA ALA A 117 4.02 16.17 -9.50
C ALA A 117 4.05 17.71 -9.64
N GLU A 118 4.17 18.41 -8.52
CA GLU A 118 4.48 19.84 -8.50
C GLU A 118 5.98 20.02 -8.35
N VAL A 119 6.58 20.68 -9.34
CA VAL A 119 8.02 20.91 -9.45
C VAL A 119 8.30 22.37 -9.06
N ARG A 120 9.52 22.66 -8.59
CA ARG A 120 9.96 23.99 -8.15
C ARG A 120 9.39 24.41 -6.78
N VAL A 121 8.96 23.45 -5.98
CA VAL A 121 8.50 23.70 -4.61
C VAL A 121 9.71 23.83 -3.69
N SER A 122 9.79 24.94 -2.95
CA SER A 122 10.86 25.24 -2.01
C SER A 122 10.29 25.92 -0.76
N GLY A 123 10.91 25.68 0.38
CA GLY A 123 10.50 26.18 1.69
C GLY A 123 10.17 25.05 2.67
N PRO A 124 9.57 25.36 3.83
CA PRO A 124 9.17 24.36 4.80
C PRO A 124 8.03 23.50 4.26
N VAL A 125 8.06 22.20 4.60
CA VAL A 125 7.08 21.20 4.12
C VAL A 125 5.65 21.63 4.42
N ARG A 126 5.38 22.15 5.62
CA ARG A 126 4.05 22.66 6.00
C ARG A 126 3.54 23.71 5.01
N GLU A 127 4.35 24.71 4.72
CA GLU A 127 3.95 25.82 3.84
C GLU A 127 3.83 25.35 2.39
N ALA A 128 4.72 24.46 1.95
CA ALA A 128 4.63 23.83 0.63
C ALA A 128 3.31 23.07 0.45
N VAL A 129 2.90 22.28 1.45
CA VAL A 129 1.63 21.55 1.43
C VAL A 129 0.45 22.53 1.47
N GLU A 130 0.47 23.55 2.33
CA GLU A 130 -0.59 24.56 2.40
C GLU A 130 -0.75 25.35 1.09
N ARG A 131 0.36 25.74 0.44
CA ARG A 131 0.34 26.37 -0.89
C ARG A 131 -0.22 25.44 -1.96
N PHE A 132 0.10 24.15 -1.91
CA PHE A 132 -0.49 23.17 -2.83
C PHE A 132 -2.01 23.04 -2.61
N MET A 133 -2.45 23.09 -1.36
CA MET A 133 -3.89 23.08 -1.02
C MET A 133 -4.63 24.33 -1.49
N SER A 134 -3.99 25.50 -1.45
CA SER A 134 -4.61 26.75 -1.92
C SER A 134 -4.63 26.81 -3.45
N THR A 135 -3.52 26.47 -4.11
CA THR A 135 -3.36 26.53 -5.57
C THR A 135 -4.30 25.56 -6.29
N ARG A 136 -4.59 24.39 -5.72
CA ARG A 136 -5.51 23.41 -6.31
C ARG A 136 -7.00 23.79 -6.15
N GLY A 137 -7.31 24.79 -5.31
CA GLY A 137 -8.65 25.36 -5.17
C GLY A 137 -8.99 26.43 -6.22
N GLU A 138 -7.99 27.00 -6.89
CA GLU A 138 -8.14 28.09 -7.85
C GLU A 138 -7.58 27.66 -9.22
N CYS A 139 -8.41 27.02 -10.02
CA CYS A 139 -8.11 26.84 -11.44
C CYS A 139 -8.41 28.15 -12.18
N THR A 140 -7.39 28.91 -12.59
CA THR A 140 -7.22 29.54 -13.92
C THR A 140 -6.02 30.49 -13.94
N GLY A 141 -5.10 30.29 -14.91
CA GLY A 141 -4.24 31.35 -15.45
C GLY A 141 -2.73 31.17 -15.22
N PRO A 142 -1.90 31.12 -16.29
CA PRO A 142 -0.46 30.98 -16.20
C PRO A 142 0.27 32.33 -16.05
N GLU A 143 1.60 32.24 -15.95
CA GLU A 143 2.61 33.29 -16.10
C GLU A 143 2.91 34.17 -14.86
N ASN A 144 4.12 34.06 -14.32
CA ASN A 144 5.26 34.86 -14.79
C ASN A 144 6.58 34.40 -14.17
N ASP A 145 7.61 34.45 -14.99
CA ASP A 145 9.03 34.45 -14.62
C ASP A 145 9.34 35.60 -13.64
N GLU A 146 10.32 35.38 -12.75
CA GLU A 146 11.52 36.23 -12.64
C GLU A 146 12.45 35.80 -11.49
N SER A 147 13.70 35.55 -11.90
CA SER A 147 15.01 35.84 -11.28
C SER A 147 15.10 36.55 -9.92
N GLY A 148 16.06 36.12 -9.08
CA GLY A 148 16.64 36.96 -8.01
C GLY A 148 16.97 36.18 -6.72
N GLN A 149 18.18 35.65 -6.54
CA GLN A 149 19.30 36.30 -5.85
C GLN A 149 19.10 36.47 -4.31
N GLN A 150 19.73 35.54 -3.56
CA GLN A 150 20.68 35.82 -2.47
C GLN A 150 20.19 36.34 -1.11
N ALA A 151 20.39 35.47 -0.11
CA ALA A 151 20.89 35.72 1.25
C ALA A 151 20.11 36.68 2.18
N SER A 152 19.70 36.16 3.36
CA SER A 152 20.23 36.59 4.67
C SER A 152 19.59 35.87 5.86
N ARG A 153 20.45 35.20 6.64
CA ARG A 153 20.50 34.99 8.11
C ARG A 153 19.25 34.65 8.96
N PRO A 154 19.43 33.81 10.00
CA PRO A 154 18.34 33.19 10.76
C PRO A 154 17.74 34.14 11.80
N GLY A 155 16.42 34.27 11.78
CA GLY A 155 15.63 34.86 12.85
C GLY A 155 15.56 33.91 14.05
N ARG A 156 16.20 34.31 15.15
CA ARG A 156 16.05 33.75 16.48
C ARG A 156 14.67 34.18 17.02
N GLY A 157 13.71 33.27 16.97
CA GLY A 157 12.40 33.41 17.61
C GLY A 157 12.33 32.53 18.85
N ASP A 158 12.46 33.18 20.00
CA ASP A 158 12.28 32.63 21.33
C ASP A 158 10.79 32.55 21.69
N GLY A 159 10.42 31.51 22.43
CA GLY A 159 9.31 31.54 23.38
C GLY A 159 7.88 31.37 22.85
N ARG A 160 7.33 30.15 22.99
CA ARG A 160 6.42 29.82 24.09
C ARG A 160 5.99 28.37 24.02
N GLY A 161 6.29 27.64 25.08
CA GLY A 161 5.89 26.26 25.25
C GLY A 161 4.38 26.13 25.35
N GLU A 162 3.86 25.19 24.58
CA GLU A 162 3.04 24.13 25.15
C GLU A 162 3.81 22.85 24.83
N THR A 163 4.22 22.10 25.85
CA THR A 163 4.61 20.71 25.63
C THR A 163 3.30 19.93 25.69
N PRO A 164 2.62 19.64 24.56
CA PRO A 164 1.57 18.63 24.62
C PRO A 164 2.27 17.36 25.09
N ASN A 165 1.66 16.63 26.04
CA ASN A 165 2.27 15.46 26.66
C ASN A 165 2.66 14.45 25.57
N LEU A 166 3.90 14.52 25.10
CA LEU A 166 4.42 13.79 23.94
C LEU A 166 4.17 12.29 24.07
N TRP A 167 4.24 11.79 25.31
CA TRP A 167 3.96 10.41 25.68
C TRP A 167 2.49 10.03 25.61
N GLN A 168 1.58 10.93 26.02
CA GLN A 168 0.14 10.68 25.95
C GLN A 168 -0.33 10.70 24.50
N ASP A 169 0.13 11.66 23.70
CA ASP A 169 -0.25 11.74 22.30
C ASP A 169 0.40 10.65 21.46
N ALA A 170 1.61 10.21 21.79
CA ALA A 170 2.23 9.04 21.16
C ALA A 170 1.45 7.75 21.50
N PHE A 171 1.01 7.60 22.75
CA PHE A 171 0.23 6.45 23.18
C PHE A 171 -1.15 6.41 22.51
N VAL A 172 -1.86 7.54 22.47
CA VAL A 172 -3.17 7.65 21.80
C VAL A 172 -3.04 7.40 20.30
N ARG A 173 -1.96 7.86 19.66
CA ARG A 173 -1.67 7.58 18.25
C ARG A 173 -1.42 6.08 18.01
N GLY A 174 -0.65 5.43 18.87
CA GLY A 174 -0.45 3.97 18.83
C GLY A 174 -1.77 3.20 19.01
N LEU A 175 -2.62 3.64 19.94
CA LEU A 175 -3.92 3.01 20.19
C LEU A 175 -4.89 3.19 19.00
N ARG A 176 -4.83 4.32 18.32
CA ARG A 176 -5.61 4.59 17.10
C ARG A 176 -5.14 3.71 15.92
N GLN A 177 -3.84 3.49 15.79
CA GLN A 177 -3.32 2.56 14.79
C GLN A 177 -3.68 1.11 15.12
N PHE A 178 -3.61 0.71 16.39
CA PHE A 178 -4.02 -0.62 16.83
C PHE A 178 -5.51 -0.89 16.55
N THR A 179 -6.39 0.08 16.84
CA THR A 179 -7.82 -0.01 16.53
C THR A 179 -8.11 -0.03 15.03
N THR A 180 -7.23 0.51 14.20
CA THR A 180 -7.32 0.41 12.72
C THR A 180 -6.95 -0.99 12.22
N MET A 181 -6.04 -1.68 12.90
CA MET A 181 -5.62 -3.06 12.57
C MET A 181 -6.56 -4.11 13.15
N LEU A 182 -7.31 -3.78 14.20
CA LEU A 182 -8.21 -4.67 14.92
C LEU A 182 -9.27 -5.34 14.02
N PRO A 183 -9.94 -4.64 13.08
CA PRO A 183 -10.89 -5.26 12.15
C PRO A 183 -10.25 -6.29 11.23
N MET A 184 -9.03 -6.02 10.74
CA MET A 184 -8.28 -6.97 9.94
C MET A 184 -7.89 -8.20 10.76
N LEU A 185 -7.37 -8.00 11.97
CA LEU A 185 -6.94 -9.08 12.86
C LEU A 185 -8.12 -9.97 13.30
N VAL A 186 -9.24 -9.36 13.69
CA VAL A 186 -10.49 -10.08 13.95
C VAL A 186 -10.94 -10.82 12.71
N GLY A 187 -10.88 -10.19 11.53
CA GLY A 187 -11.20 -10.82 10.26
C GLY A 187 -10.35 -12.06 10.00
N VAL A 188 -9.03 -11.97 10.20
CA VAL A 188 -8.10 -13.09 10.01
C VAL A 188 -8.35 -14.21 11.03
N ILE A 189 -8.56 -13.89 12.31
CA ILE A 189 -8.86 -14.90 13.34
C ILE A 189 -10.19 -15.58 13.06
N LEU A 190 -11.22 -14.82 12.68
CA LEU A 190 -12.54 -15.35 12.37
C LEU A 190 -12.50 -16.20 11.10
N LEU A 191 -11.72 -15.79 10.10
CA LEU A 191 -11.45 -16.58 8.90
C LEU A 191 -10.70 -17.87 9.24
N LEU A 192 -9.68 -17.82 10.10
CA LEU A 192 -8.93 -19.00 10.54
C LEU A 192 -9.83 -19.97 11.33
N GLY A 193 -10.74 -19.43 12.15
CA GLY A 193 -11.76 -20.19 12.86
C GLY A 193 -12.79 -20.82 11.91
N LEU A 194 -13.28 -20.06 10.94
CA LEU A 194 -14.19 -20.54 9.91
C LEU A 194 -13.53 -21.62 9.04
N PHE A 195 -12.26 -21.44 8.70
CA PHE A 195 -11.49 -22.40 7.93
C PHE A 195 -11.38 -23.74 8.66
N ARG A 196 -11.09 -23.74 9.97
CA ARG A 196 -11.11 -24.98 10.78
C ARG A 196 -12.48 -25.66 10.82
N GLY A 197 -13.57 -24.90 10.70
CA GLY A 197 -14.92 -25.44 10.60
C GLY A 197 -15.26 -26.00 9.22
N LEU A 198 -14.79 -25.36 8.15
CA LEU A 198 -15.06 -25.76 6.75
C LEU A 198 -14.13 -26.89 6.27
N PHE A 199 -12.91 -26.96 6.80
CA PHE A 199 -11.89 -27.95 6.44
C PHE A 199 -11.43 -28.70 7.70
N PRO A 200 -12.28 -29.54 8.31
CA PRO A 200 -11.84 -30.41 9.40
C PRO A 200 -10.74 -31.35 8.89
N ASP A 201 -9.82 -31.73 9.77
CA ASP A 201 -8.66 -32.59 9.44
C ASP A 201 -9.09 -33.88 8.70
N ARG A 202 -10.29 -34.39 8.99
CA ARG A 202 -10.89 -35.55 8.33
C ARG A 202 -11.23 -35.30 6.85
N ALA A 203 -11.72 -34.12 6.49
CA ALA A 203 -12.03 -33.79 5.11
C ALA A 203 -10.74 -33.67 4.27
N ILE A 204 -9.66 -33.17 4.88
CA ILE A 204 -8.33 -33.11 4.24
C ILE A 204 -7.78 -34.53 4.05
N LEU A 205 -7.91 -35.38 5.07
CA LEU A 205 -7.48 -36.78 4.99
C LEU A 205 -8.30 -37.58 3.99
N GLU A 206 -9.63 -37.43 3.93
CA GLU A 206 -10.46 -38.10 2.92
C GLU A 206 -10.09 -37.63 1.50
N LEU A 207 -9.90 -36.33 1.30
CA LEU A 207 -9.52 -35.75 0.00
C LEU A 207 -8.11 -36.20 -0.45
N LEU A 208 -7.18 -36.43 0.49
CA LEU A 208 -5.80 -36.87 0.24
C LEU A 208 -5.52 -38.32 0.72
N SER A 209 -6.54 -39.18 0.80
CA SER A 209 -6.41 -40.61 1.16
C SER A 209 -6.27 -41.53 -0.06
N GLY A 210 -6.17 -40.95 -1.25
CA GLY A 210 -6.11 -41.70 -2.51
C GLY A 210 -4.74 -42.32 -2.80
N SER A 211 -4.57 -42.79 -4.04
CA SER A 211 -3.29 -43.24 -4.55
C SER A 211 -2.24 -42.12 -4.54
N MET A 212 -0.95 -42.47 -4.56
CA MET A 212 0.16 -41.49 -4.60
C MET A 212 -0.05 -40.45 -5.70
N LEU A 213 -0.53 -40.87 -6.88
CA LEU A 213 -0.86 -40.01 -8.01
C LEU A 213 -2.03 -39.07 -7.73
N HIS A 214 -3.13 -39.57 -7.16
CA HIS A 214 -4.29 -38.75 -6.82
C HIS A 214 -3.93 -37.66 -5.80
N ASN A 215 -3.19 -38.03 -4.77
CA ASN A 215 -2.78 -37.09 -3.74
C ASN A 215 -1.83 -36.03 -4.29
N SER A 216 -0.86 -36.40 -5.12
CA SER A 216 0.01 -35.43 -5.79
C SER A 216 -0.76 -34.50 -6.74
N PHE A 217 -1.77 -35.02 -7.47
CA PHE A 217 -2.56 -34.22 -8.39
C PHE A 217 -3.44 -33.19 -7.66
N VAL A 218 -4.22 -33.62 -6.66
CA VAL A 218 -5.08 -32.73 -5.87
C VAL A 218 -4.25 -31.69 -5.12
N ALA A 219 -3.13 -32.11 -4.55
CA ALA A 219 -2.22 -31.22 -3.83
C ALA A 219 -1.52 -30.22 -4.76
N ALA A 220 -1.15 -30.63 -5.99
CA ALA A 220 -0.63 -29.70 -7.00
C ALA A 220 -1.68 -28.69 -7.45
N CYS A 221 -2.95 -29.08 -7.58
CA CYS A 221 -4.05 -28.15 -7.88
C CYS A 221 -4.17 -27.07 -6.79
N MET A 222 -4.18 -27.48 -5.52
CA MET A 222 -4.17 -26.55 -4.39
C MET A 222 -2.93 -25.66 -4.39
N GLY A 223 -1.73 -26.24 -4.55
CA GLY A 223 -0.48 -25.49 -4.59
C GLY A 223 -0.43 -24.44 -5.69
N SER A 224 -0.99 -24.75 -6.87
CA SER A 224 -0.99 -23.83 -8.03
C SER A 224 -1.83 -22.56 -7.81
N LEU A 225 -2.82 -22.62 -6.92
CA LEU A 225 -3.68 -21.49 -6.53
C LEU A 225 -3.03 -20.63 -5.43
N LEU A 226 -2.12 -21.21 -4.65
CA LEU A 226 -1.46 -20.52 -3.55
C LEU A 226 -0.37 -19.60 -4.09
N THR A 227 -0.30 -18.40 -3.52
CA THR A 227 0.71 -17.39 -3.85
C THR A 227 1.31 -16.86 -2.56
N GLY A 228 2.61 -16.58 -2.56
CA GLY A 228 3.30 -16.06 -1.38
C GLY A 228 4.75 -16.50 -1.31
N ASN A 229 5.39 -16.21 -0.17
CA ASN A 229 6.77 -16.61 0.08
C ASN A 229 6.88 -18.15 0.16
N PRO A 230 7.78 -18.79 -0.61
CA PRO A 230 8.06 -20.22 -0.53
C PRO A 230 8.35 -20.72 0.89
N VAL A 231 8.88 -19.88 1.78
CA VAL A 231 9.10 -20.22 3.20
C VAL A 231 7.80 -20.68 3.89
N ASN A 232 6.66 -20.06 3.59
CA ASN A 232 5.37 -20.44 4.18
C ASN A 232 4.90 -21.83 3.70
N SER A 233 5.34 -22.27 2.52
CA SER A 233 5.00 -23.61 2.01
C SER A 233 5.59 -24.72 2.88
N TYR A 234 6.76 -24.49 3.50
CA TYR A 234 7.38 -25.46 4.42
C TYR A 234 6.58 -25.61 5.71
N VAL A 235 6.17 -24.49 6.32
CA VAL A 235 5.35 -24.50 7.54
C VAL A 235 4.00 -25.19 7.31
N ILE A 236 3.39 -24.95 6.15
CA ILE A 236 2.13 -25.60 5.77
C ILE A 236 2.35 -27.08 5.48
N GLY A 237 3.43 -27.42 4.78
CA GLY A 237 3.79 -28.80 4.48
C GLY A 237 4.03 -29.63 5.74
N GLU A 238 4.74 -29.10 6.72
CA GLU A 238 4.98 -29.76 8.01
C GLU A 238 3.67 -30.05 8.75
N ASN A 239 2.75 -29.09 8.82
CA ASN A 239 1.44 -29.29 9.44
C ASN A 239 0.62 -30.36 8.72
N LEU A 240 0.65 -30.39 7.37
CA LEU A 240 -0.06 -31.40 6.59
C LEU A 240 0.52 -32.80 6.81
N LEU A 241 1.84 -32.93 6.90
CA LEU A 241 2.50 -34.19 7.26
C LEU A 241 2.12 -34.63 8.69
N GLY A 242 2.08 -33.69 9.64
CA GLY A 242 1.66 -33.94 11.02
C GLY A 242 0.22 -34.43 11.17
N ILE A 243 -0.67 -34.04 10.25
CA ILE A 243 -2.06 -34.52 10.19
C ILE A 243 -2.15 -35.93 9.54
N GLY A 244 -1.10 -36.39 8.84
CA GLY A 244 -1.03 -37.71 8.20
C GLY A 244 -1.18 -37.69 6.67
N VAL A 245 -1.05 -36.53 6.03
CA VAL A 245 -1.08 -36.43 4.57
C VAL A 245 0.15 -37.11 3.96
N SER A 246 -0.03 -37.81 2.83
CA SER A 246 1.08 -38.47 2.12
C SER A 246 2.20 -37.49 1.71
N VAL A 247 3.45 -37.94 1.85
CA VAL A 247 4.65 -37.20 1.44
C VAL A 247 4.60 -36.80 -0.05
N SER A 248 4.01 -37.64 -0.91
CA SER A 248 3.78 -37.35 -2.33
C SER A 248 2.87 -36.14 -2.56
N GLY A 249 1.82 -35.99 -1.74
CA GLY A 249 0.92 -34.85 -1.81
C GLY A 249 1.60 -33.56 -1.36
N VAL A 250 2.26 -33.59 -0.20
CA VAL A 250 2.94 -32.41 0.35
C VAL A 250 4.06 -31.93 -0.57
N ALA A 251 4.88 -32.84 -1.09
CA ALA A 251 5.95 -32.49 -2.04
C ALA A 251 5.40 -31.87 -3.33
N ALA A 252 4.34 -32.43 -3.91
CA ALA A 252 3.71 -31.89 -5.11
C ALA A 252 3.08 -30.50 -4.86
N LEU A 253 2.47 -30.28 -3.69
CA LEU A 253 1.92 -28.98 -3.31
C LEU A 253 3.00 -27.91 -3.23
N MET A 254 4.10 -28.19 -2.55
CA MET A 254 5.19 -27.22 -2.37
C MET A 254 5.86 -26.90 -3.72
N LEU A 255 6.09 -27.91 -4.56
CA LEU A 255 6.66 -27.74 -5.89
C LEU A 255 5.73 -26.95 -6.83
N ALA A 256 4.42 -27.23 -6.79
CA ALA A 256 3.44 -26.52 -7.59
C ALA A 256 3.26 -25.06 -7.15
N TRP A 257 3.31 -24.80 -5.84
CA TRP A 257 3.25 -23.45 -5.29
C TRP A 257 4.37 -22.57 -5.85
N VAL A 258 5.60 -23.09 -5.89
CA VAL A 258 6.75 -22.30 -6.35
C VAL A 258 6.82 -22.20 -7.88
N ASN A 259 6.49 -23.27 -8.62
CA ASN A 259 6.75 -23.32 -10.07
C ASN A 259 5.54 -22.98 -10.95
N VAL A 260 4.30 -23.25 -10.50
CA VAL A 260 3.10 -23.04 -11.30
C VAL A 260 2.60 -21.61 -11.06
N GLY A 261 2.22 -21.28 -9.82
CA GLY A 261 1.88 -19.91 -9.41
C GLY A 261 0.95 -19.17 -10.39
N LEU A 262 -0.35 -19.49 -10.43
CA LEU A 262 -1.33 -18.90 -11.37
C LEU A 262 -1.34 -17.37 -11.40
N VAL A 263 -0.94 -16.74 -10.30
CA VAL A 263 -0.92 -15.28 -10.16
C VAL A 263 0.14 -14.63 -11.08
N GLN A 264 1.19 -15.35 -11.47
CA GLN A 264 2.25 -14.83 -12.35
C GLN A 264 1.90 -14.94 -13.85
N LEU A 265 0.84 -15.67 -14.20
CA LEU A 265 0.39 -15.84 -15.60
C LEU A 265 0.26 -14.54 -16.40
N PRO A 266 -0.37 -13.46 -15.88
CA PRO A 266 -0.58 -12.25 -16.66
C PRO A 266 0.75 -11.57 -17.01
N MET A 267 1.70 -11.61 -16.08
CA MET A 267 3.04 -11.04 -16.26
C MET A 267 3.78 -11.78 -17.37
N GLU A 268 3.81 -13.12 -17.31
CA GLU A 268 4.51 -13.94 -18.31
C GLU A 268 3.85 -13.91 -19.68
N ALA A 269 2.52 -13.92 -19.73
CA ALA A 269 1.78 -13.83 -20.99
C ALA A 269 2.03 -12.50 -21.71
N SER A 270 2.21 -11.41 -20.96
CA SER A 270 2.54 -10.09 -21.53
C SER A 270 3.98 -10.01 -22.05
N ALA A 271 4.92 -10.78 -21.47
CA ALA A 271 6.34 -10.73 -21.83
C ALA A 271 6.74 -11.73 -22.92
N LEU A 272 6.20 -12.96 -22.87
CA LEU A 272 6.64 -14.11 -23.70
C LEU A 272 5.52 -14.67 -24.58
N GLY A 273 4.29 -14.17 -24.43
CA GLY A 273 3.12 -14.60 -25.18
C GLY A 273 2.33 -15.73 -24.50
N TRP A 274 1.01 -15.72 -24.73
CA TRP A 274 0.05 -16.61 -24.08
C TRP A 274 0.34 -18.09 -24.27
N ARG A 275 0.77 -18.49 -25.48
CA ARG A 275 1.07 -19.91 -25.79
C ARG A 275 2.24 -20.42 -24.96
N PHE A 276 3.28 -19.60 -24.79
CA PHE A 276 4.44 -19.97 -23.98
C PHE A 276 4.08 -20.07 -22.50
N ALA A 277 3.39 -19.06 -21.95
CA ALA A 277 2.98 -19.04 -20.56
C ALA A 277 2.09 -20.24 -20.21
N ALA A 278 1.11 -20.56 -21.05
CA ALA A 278 0.22 -21.70 -20.84
C ALA A 278 0.97 -23.04 -20.91
N VAL A 279 1.85 -23.24 -21.90
CA VAL A 279 2.65 -24.47 -22.01
C VAL A 279 3.57 -24.64 -20.81
N ARG A 280 4.26 -23.57 -20.38
CA ARG A 280 5.14 -23.61 -19.21
C ARG A 280 4.38 -24.00 -17.94
N MET A 281 3.22 -23.40 -17.71
CA MET A 281 2.40 -23.71 -16.56
C MET A 281 1.94 -25.16 -16.54
N VAL A 282 1.38 -25.62 -17.67
CA VAL A 282 0.86 -26.99 -17.77
C VAL A 282 1.99 -27.99 -17.63
N ALA A 283 3.14 -27.75 -18.28
CA ALA A 283 4.33 -28.59 -18.14
C ALA A 283 4.85 -28.59 -16.69
N GLY A 284 4.94 -27.43 -16.05
CA GLY A 284 5.39 -27.28 -14.66
C GLY A 284 4.45 -27.97 -13.67
N PHE A 285 3.14 -27.93 -13.93
CA PHE A 285 2.14 -28.61 -13.13
C PHE A 285 2.31 -30.14 -13.18
N PHE A 286 2.39 -30.71 -14.39
CA PHE A 286 2.59 -32.16 -14.53
C PHE A 286 3.96 -32.60 -14.00
N MET A 287 4.99 -31.77 -14.15
CA MET A 287 6.31 -32.03 -13.57
C MET A 287 6.26 -32.06 -12.04
N ALA A 288 5.55 -31.12 -11.40
CA ALA A 288 5.38 -31.10 -9.95
C ALA A 288 4.66 -32.35 -9.42
N VAL A 289 3.60 -32.79 -10.12
CA VAL A 289 2.90 -34.05 -9.80
C VAL A 289 3.83 -35.25 -9.92
N GLY A 290 4.57 -35.36 -11.03
CA GLY A 290 5.52 -36.44 -11.26
C GLY A 290 6.64 -36.47 -10.23
N MET A 291 7.17 -35.30 -9.85
CA MET A 291 8.22 -35.18 -8.84
C MET A 291 7.71 -35.55 -7.45
N GLY A 292 6.47 -35.18 -7.09
CA GLY A 292 5.85 -35.61 -5.84
C GLY A 292 5.77 -37.13 -5.70
N VAL A 293 5.36 -37.81 -6.78
CA VAL A 293 5.36 -39.28 -6.83
C VAL A 293 6.78 -39.84 -6.74
N ALA A 294 7.74 -39.26 -7.47
CA ALA A 294 9.14 -39.69 -7.43
C ALA A 294 9.74 -39.58 -6.03
N VAL A 295 9.48 -38.49 -5.31
CA VAL A 295 9.93 -38.29 -3.92
C VAL A 295 9.37 -39.38 -3.00
N ALA A 296 8.08 -39.70 -3.13
CA ALA A 296 7.46 -40.75 -2.32
C ALA A 296 8.01 -42.15 -2.63
N VAL A 297 8.28 -42.46 -3.90
CA VAL A 297 8.92 -43.72 -4.29
C VAL A 297 10.33 -43.81 -3.70
N VAL A 298 11.12 -42.74 -3.80
CA VAL A 298 12.47 -42.70 -3.23
C VAL A 298 12.44 -42.86 -1.72
N MET A 299 11.56 -42.15 -1.00
CA MET A 299 11.44 -42.33 0.45
C MET A 299 10.93 -43.72 0.84
N GLY A 300 10.03 -44.32 0.06
CA GLY A 300 9.57 -45.70 0.25
C GLY A 300 10.68 -46.74 0.05
N LEU A 301 11.68 -46.45 -0.78
CA LEU A 301 12.86 -47.29 -1.00
C LEU A 301 13.88 -47.19 0.15
N PHE A 302 13.84 -46.13 0.95
CA PHE A 302 14.72 -45.92 2.11
C PHE A 302 13.94 -45.77 3.43
N PRO A 303 13.29 -46.85 3.93
CA PRO A 303 12.46 -46.78 5.14
C PRO A 303 13.21 -46.44 6.44
N GLY A 304 14.55 -46.45 6.44
CA GLY A 304 15.38 -46.26 7.63
C GLY A 304 15.68 -44.81 8.03
N ALA A 305 15.17 -43.81 7.31
CA ALA A 305 15.46 -42.39 7.58
C ALA A 305 14.31 -41.63 8.29
N ALA A 306 13.22 -42.32 8.64
CA ALA A 306 12.00 -41.75 9.23
C ALA A 306 11.72 -42.28 10.64
N SER A 307 12.75 -42.31 11.50
CA SER A 307 12.62 -42.51 12.95
C SER A 307 13.08 -41.28 13.70
#